data_AF-A0A091P655-F1
#
_entry.id   AF-A0A091P655-F1
#
_cell.length_a   1.000
_cell.length_b   1.000
_cell.length_c   1.000
_cell.angle_alpha   90.00
_cell.angle_beta   90.00
_cell.angle_gamma   90.00
#
_symmetry.space_group_name_H-M   'P 1'
#
loop_
_entity.id
_entity.type
_entity.pdbx_description
1 polymer ?
#
loop_
_entity_poly.entity_id
_entity_poly.type
_entity_poly.pdbx_seq_one_letter_code
_entity_poly.pdbx_strand_id
1 'polypeptide(L)'
;VLTDPFFMCGATLANYFSLPFVFFMRGFPCNLHYEAPQCPSPLSYTPRLFTFNSDHMTFFQRVENALVSLLELVYCNGFYEDAIKFSSEVLQRDVSLLDLLNSASIWLLRFDFVFEYVRPVMPNMVFIGGINCAQRK
;
A
#
# COMPACT_ATOMS: atom_id res chain seq x y z
N VAL A 1 9.88 -8.82 -11.71
CA VAL A 1 10.74 -7.79 -11.08
C VAL A 1 10.46 -7.75 -9.58
N LEU A 2 11.48 -7.83 -8.73
CA LEU A 2 11.33 -7.56 -7.29
C LEU A 2 11.62 -6.09 -7.07
N THR A 3 10.64 -5.32 -6.60
CA THR A 3 10.78 -3.86 -6.48
C THR A 3 10.36 -3.37 -5.10
N ASP A 4 11.08 -2.36 -4.62
CA ASP A 4 10.60 -1.53 -3.53
C ASP A 4 9.50 -0.60 -4.07
N PRO A 5 8.37 -0.47 -3.36
CA PRO A 5 7.26 0.38 -3.76
C PRO A 5 7.56 1.88 -3.75
N PHE A 6 8.51 2.34 -2.94
CA PHE A 6 8.71 3.76 -2.70
C PHE A 6 9.14 4.51 -3.96
N PHE A 7 9.97 3.88 -4.78
CA PHE A 7 10.55 4.52 -5.97
C PHE A 7 9.72 4.40 -7.25
N MET A 8 8.63 3.61 -7.26
CA MET A 8 7.68 3.33 -8.38
C MET A 8 8.28 2.88 -9.73
N CYS A 9 9.53 3.20 -10.05
CA CYS A 9 10.24 2.90 -11.29
C CYS A 9 10.23 1.41 -11.62
N GLY A 10 10.38 0.52 -10.63
CA GLY A 10 10.30 -0.91 -10.85
C GLY A 10 8.90 -1.37 -11.29
N ALA A 11 7.85 -0.75 -10.76
CA ALA A 11 6.47 -1.00 -11.21
C ALA A 11 6.24 -0.43 -12.62
N THR A 12 6.74 0.78 -12.91
CA THR A 12 6.67 1.40 -14.25
C THR A 12 7.35 0.53 -15.30
N LEU A 13 8.59 0.09 -15.05
CA LEU A 13 9.34 -0.78 -15.96
C LEU A 13 8.66 -2.13 -16.15
N ALA A 14 8.13 -2.72 -15.07
CA ALA A 14 7.41 -3.99 -15.17
C ALA A 14 6.15 -3.86 -16.03
N ASN A 15 5.40 -2.77 -15.88
CA ASN A 15 4.25 -2.47 -16.75
C ASN A 15 4.69 -2.23 -18.20
N TYR A 16 5.80 -1.52 -18.43
CA TYR A 16 6.33 -1.24 -19.78
C TYR A 16 6.69 -2.53 -20.52
N PHE A 17 7.36 -3.47 -19.84
CA PHE A 17 7.75 -4.75 -20.42
C PHE A 17 6.67 -5.85 -20.28
N SER A 18 5.50 -5.53 -19.71
CA SER A 18 4.43 -6.51 -19.42
C SER A 18 4.92 -7.72 -18.61
N LEU A 19 5.78 -7.49 -17.62
CA LEU A 19 6.36 -8.53 -16.76
C LEU A 19 5.65 -8.59 -15.40
N PRO A 20 5.51 -9.79 -14.80
CA PRO A 20 5.04 -9.89 -13.43
C PRO A 20 6.04 -9.24 -12.46
N PHE A 21 5.52 -8.54 -11.46
CA PHE A 21 6.33 -7.91 -10.43
C PHE A 21 5.77 -8.16 -9.04
N VAL A 22 6.70 -8.11 -8.08
CA VAL A 22 6.48 -8.41 -6.68
C VAL A 22 6.94 -7.21 -5.87
N PHE A 23 6.06 -6.68 -5.02
CA PHE A 23 6.42 -5.65 -4.08
C PHE A 23 7.10 -6.26 -2.85
N PHE A 24 8.22 -5.70 -2.42
CA PHE A 24 8.89 -6.07 -1.18
C PHE A 24 8.95 -4.86 -0.26
N MET A 25 8.13 -4.85 0.79
CA MET A 25 7.83 -3.59 1.48
C MET A 25 7.32 -3.75 2.90
N ARG A 26 7.44 -2.70 3.72
CA ARG A 26 6.76 -2.63 5.02
C ARG A 26 5.35 -2.02 4.93
N GLY A 27 5.09 -1.11 3.99
CA GLY A 27 3.80 -0.43 3.90
C GLY A 27 3.87 0.71 2.89
N PHE A 28 2.72 1.09 2.33
CA PHE A 28 2.56 2.30 1.53
C PHE A 28 1.92 3.40 2.38
N PRO A 29 2.27 4.68 2.17
CA PRO A 29 1.46 5.79 2.60
C PRO A 29 0.00 5.64 2.15
N CYS A 30 -0.93 6.25 2.90
CA CYS A 30 -2.37 6.26 2.61
C CYS A 30 -3.02 4.88 2.42
N ASN A 31 -2.42 3.81 2.97
CA ASN A 31 -2.99 2.47 2.92
C ASN A 31 -3.11 1.86 1.51
N LEU A 32 -2.31 2.35 0.54
CA LEU A 32 -2.39 1.91 -0.86
C LEU A 32 -2.14 0.42 -1.05
N HIS A 33 -1.31 -0.20 -0.20
CA HIS A 33 -1.05 -1.64 -0.21
C HIS A 33 -2.26 -2.51 0.13
N TYR A 34 -3.33 -1.94 0.70
CA TYR A 34 -4.61 -2.62 0.87
C TYR A 34 -5.63 -2.13 -0.15
N GLU A 35 -5.61 -0.85 -0.50
CA GLU A 35 -6.54 -0.27 -1.48
C GLU A 35 -6.33 -0.83 -2.90
N ALA A 36 -5.07 -0.94 -3.34
CA ALA A 36 -4.73 -1.47 -4.66
C ALA A 36 -5.18 -2.93 -4.87
N PRO A 37 -4.86 -3.89 -3.97
CA PRO A 37 -5.43 -5.23 -4.05
C PRO A 37 -6.92 -5.30 -3.66
N GLN A 38 -7.59 -4.18 -3.38
CA GLN A 38 -9.01 -4.10 -3.03
C GLN A 38 -9.37 -4.85 -1.73
N CYS A 39 -8.44 -4.84 -0.76
CA CYS A 39 -8.68 -5.36 0.58
C CYS A 39 -9.61 -4.43 1.37
N PRO A 40 -10.66 -4.96 2.01
CA PRO A 40 -11.51 -4.16 2.90
C PRO A 40 -10.73 -3.57 4.08
N SER A 41 -10.83 -2.26 4.29
CA SER A 41 -10.21 -1.56 5.42
C SER A 41 -11.24 -0.68 6.12
N PRO A 42 -12.05 -1.22 7.05
CA PRO A 42 -13.18 -0.51 7.64
C PRO A 42 -12.72 0.67 8.51
N LEU A 43 -13.12 1.88 8.14
CA LEU A 43 -12.76 3.12 8.87
C LEU A 43 -13.34 3.20 10.29
N SER A 44 -14.29 2.34 10.62
CA SER A 44 -14.90 2.25 11.94
C SER A 44 -14.06 1.46 12.96
N TYR A 45 -13.08 0.69 12.50
CA TYR A 45 -12.25 -0.20 13.33
C TYR A 45 -10.76 -0.08 13.03
N THR A 46 -10.37 0.17 11.77
CA THR A 46 -8.98 0.33 11.39
C THR A 46 -8.59 1.82 11.40
N PRO A 47 -7.76 2.27 12.36
CA PRO A 47 -7.33 3.66 12.43
C PRO A 47 -6.36 3.99 11.27
N ARG A 48 -6.49 5.21 10.73
CA ARG A 48 -5.61 5.78 9.73
C ARG A 48 -4.32 6.24 10.38
N LEU A 49 -3.25 6.28 9.57
CA LEU A 49 -1.95 6.72 10.06
C LEU A 49 -2.06 8.16 10.61
N PHE A 50 -1.27 8.47 11.64
CA PHE A 50 -1.24 9.78 12.32
C PHE A 50 -2.49 10.17 13.13
N THR A 51 -3.57 9.37 13.14
CA THR A 51 -4.68 9.59 14.07
C THR A 51 -4.36 9.14 15.51
N PHE A 52 -3.36 8.27 15.68
CA PHE A 52 -2.99 7.64 16.96
C PHE A 52 -4.16 6.96 17.71
N ASN A 53 -5.25 6.66 16.99
CA ASN A 53 -6.39 5.92 17.52
C ASN A 53 -6.06 4.42 17.61
N SER A 54 -6.74 3.72 18.50
CA SER A 54 -6.74 2.26 18.57
C SER A 54 -7.90 1.67 17.77
N ASP A 55 -8.06 0.36 17.83
CA ASP A 55 -9.21 -0.34 17.25
C ASP A 55 -10.54 -0.11 18.00
N HIS A 56 -10.44 0.40 19.23
CA HIS A 56 -11.56 0.82 20.05
C HIS A 56 -11.79 2.34 19.95
N MET A 57 -12.42 2.78 18.86
CA MET A 57 -12.74 4.19 18.63
C MET A 57 -14.16 4.58 19.10
N THR A 58 -14.25 5.75 19.76
CA THR A 58 -15.49 6.48 20.01
C THR A 58 -16.09 7.01 18.71
N PHE A 59 -17.35 7.48 18.75
CA PHE A 59 -18.01 8.06 17.57
C PHE A 59 -17.19 9.19 16.93
N PHE A 60 -16.70 10.15 17.74
CA PHE A 60 -15.92 11.27 17.22
C PHE A 60 -14.57 10.85 16.63
N GLN A 61 -13.89 9.87 17.23
CA GLN A 61 -12.66 9.30 16.66
C GLN A 61 -12.94 8.61 15.32
N ARG A 62 -14.09 7.95 15.14
CA ARG A 62 -14.47 7.37 13.84
C ARG A 62 -14.74 8.45 12.79
N VAL A 63 -15.38 9.55 13.19
CA VAL A 63 -15.60 10.71 12.31
C VAL A 63 -14.27 11.33 11.89
N GLU A 64 -13.36 11.57 12.83
CA GLU A 64 -11.99 12.02 12.55
C GLU A 64 -11.27 11.07 11.60
N ASN A 65 -11.32 9.76 11.88
CA ASN A 65 -10.68 8.73 11.07
C ASN A 65 -11.20 8.74 9.61
N ALA A 66 -12.51 8.95 9.43
CA ALA A 66 -13.12 9.07 8.11
C ALA A 66 -12.68 10.35 7.38
N LEU A 67 -12.57 11.48 8.08
CA LEU A 67 -12.07 12.73 7.51
C LEU A 67 -10.60 12.60 7.09
N VAL A 68 -9.76 11.98 7.92
CA VAL A 68 -8.35 11.71 7.56
C VAL A 68 -8.25 10.81 6.35
N SER A 69 -9.06 9.74 6.28
CA SER A 69 -9.09 8.86 5.10
C SER A 69 -9.45 9.59 3.81
N LEU A 70 -10.34 10.60 3.86
CA LEU A 70 -10.70 11.38 2.69
C LEU A 70 -9.56 12.31 2.26
N LEU A 71 -8.86 12.93 3.22
CA LEU A 71 -7.74 13.83 2.96
C LEU A 71 -6.51 13.09 2.43
N GLU A 72 -6.27 11.87 2.90
CA GLU A 72 -5.14 11.05 2.48
C GLU A 72 -5.14 10.76 0.98
N LEU A 73 -6.31 10.62 0.33
CA LEU A 73 -6.39 10.36 -1.11
C LEU A 73 -5.84 11.54 -1.93
N VAL A 74 -6.14 12.77 -1.50
CA VAL A 74 -5.60 13.98 -2.14
C VAL A 74 -4.10 14.09 -1.85
N TYR A 75 -3.69 13.86 -0.60
CA TYR A 75 -2.30 13.92 -0.18
C TYR A 75 -1.43 12.91 -0.94
N CYS A 76 -1.87 11.66 -1.11
CA CYS A 76 -1.09 10.63 -1.79
C CYS A 76 -0.95 10.88 -3.29
N ASN A 77 -1.98 11.41 -3.96
CA ASN A 77 -1.83 11.80 -5.36
C ASN A 77 -0.77 12.89 -5.53
N GLY A 78 -0.73 13.88 -4.63
CA GLY A 78 0.33 14.90 -4.63
C GLY A 78 1.71 14.33 -4.30
N PHE A 79 1.81 13.42 -3.32
CA PHE A 79 3.08 12.80 -2.93
C PHE A 79 3.71 11.97 -4.07
N TYR A 80 2.89 11.32 -4.90
CA TYR A 80 3.33 10.49 -6.02
C TYR A 80 3.22 11.18 -7.39
N GLU A 81 2.91 12.48 -7.45
CA GLU A 81 2.63 13.20 -8.70
C GLU A 81 3.76 13.06 -9.72
N ASP A 82 5.02 13.28 -9.30
CA ASP A 82 6.20 13.16 -10.17
C ASP A 82 6.37 11.73 -10.70
N ALA A 83 6.14 10.73 -9.85
CA ALA A 83 6.25 9.32 -10.22
C ALA A 83 5.14 8.90 -11.20
N ILE A 84 3.92 9.42 -11.01
CA ILE A 84 2.79 9.22 -11.92
C ILE A 84 3.09 9.86 -13.27
N LYS A 85 3.53 11.13 -13.27
CA LYS A 85 3.87 11.85 -14.51
C LYS A 85 4.96 11.14 -15.31
N PHE A 86 6.06 10.76 -14.64
CA PHE A 86 7.12 9.98 -15.26
C PHE A 86 6.60 8.65 -15.83
N SER A 87 5.73 7.97 -15.09
CA SER A 87 5.16 6.70 -15.56
C SER A 87 4.24 6.88 -16.75
N SER A 88 3.43 7.94 -16.80
CA SER A 88 2.59 8.28 -17.95
C SER A 88 3.42 8.57 -19.19
N GLU A 89 4.52 9.31 -19.04
CA GLU A 89 5.46 9.61 -20.12
C GLU A 89 6.14 8.34 -20.66
N VAL A 90 6.61 7.45 -19.79
CA VAL A 90 7.28 6.20 -20.21
C VAL A 90 6.29 5.20 -20.84
N LEU A 91 5.10 5.07 -20.27
CA LEU A 91 4.07 4.14 -20.74
C LEU A 91 3.26 4.68 -21.93
N GLN A 92 3.46 5.97 -22.29
CA GLN A 92 2.76 6.65 -23.37
C GLN A 92 1.22 6.60 -23.22
N ARG A 93 0.73 6.64 -21.98
CA ARG A 93 -0.71 6.65 -21.64
C ARG A 93 -0.91 7.30 -20.27
N ASP A 94 -2.08 7.86 -20.02
CA ASP A 94 -2.43 8.34 -18.69
C ASP A 94 -2.55 7.14 -17.73
N VAL A 95 -1.82 7.21 -16.61
CA VAL A 95 -1.88 6.21 -15.55
C VAL A 95 -2.23 6.85 -14.22
N SER A 96 -3.06 6.20 -13.42
CA SER A 96 -3.24 6.54 -12.02
C SER A 96 -2.27 5.75 -11.13
N LEU A 97 -2.14 6.18 -9.88
CA LEU A 97 -1.36 5.45 -8.88
C LEU A 97 -1.88 4.02 -8.70
N LEU A 98 -3.20 3.84 -8.64
CA LEU A 98 -3.81 2.52 -8.53
C LEU A 98 -3.56 1.66 -9.76
N ASP A 99 -3.54 2.23 -10.98
CA ASP A 99 -3.23 1.45 -12.19
C ASP A 99 -1.82 0.85 -12.17
N LEU A 100 -0.86 1.57 -11.59
CA LEU A 100 0.52 1.07 -11.44
C LEU A 100 0.62 -0.03 -10.39
N LEU A 101 -0.16 0.08 -9.31
CA LEU A 101 -0.11 -0.82 -8.15
C LEU A 101 -0.97 -2.08 -8.31
N ASN A 102 -2.15 -1.97 -8.93
CA ASN A 102 -3.09 -3.06 -9.11
C ASN A 102 -2.52 -4.22 -9.93
N SER A 103 -1.55 -3.94 -10.80
CA SER A 103 -0.86 -4.93 -11.64
C SER A 103 0.12 -5.83 -10.88
N ALA A 104 0.32 -5.62 -9.58
CA ALA A 104 1.26 -6.39 -8.78
C ALA A 104 0.81 -7.84 -8.60
N SER A 105 1.71 -8.79 -8.88
CA SER A 105 1.40 -10.22 -8.80
C SER A 105 1.39 -10.72 -7.36
N ILE A 106 2.37 -10.28 -6.54
CA ILE A 106 2.51 -10.67 -5.13
C ILE A 106 2.94 -9.45 -4.31
N TRP A 107 2.44 -9.36 -3.08
CA TRP A 107 2.82 -8.36 -2.08
C TRP A 107 3.56 -9.04 -0.93
N LEU A 108 4.88 -8.90 -0.88
CA LEU A 108 5.71 -9.38 0.23
C LEU A 108 5.79 -8.31 1.31
N LEU A 109 5.05 -8.52 2.39
CA LEU A 109 4.91 -7.59 3.50
C LEU A 109 5.89 -7.91 4.61
N ARG A 110 6.84 -7.01 4.88
CA ARG A 110 7.92 -7.12 5.89
C ARG A 110 7.43 -6.91 7.33
N PHE A 111 6.23 -7.36 7.63
CA PHE A 111 5.64 -7.36 8.96
C PHE A 111 4.75 -8.60 9.09
N ASP A 112 4.41 -8.94 10.32
CA ASP A 112 3.51 -10.04 10.63
C ASP A 112 2.11 -9.51 10.92
N PHE A 113 1.07 -10.29 10.62
CA PHE A 113 -0.32 -9.92 10.86
C PHE A 113 -0.61 -9.64 12.33
N VAL A 114 0.19 -10.18 13.27
CA VAL A 114 0.07 -9.91 14.72
C VAL A 114 0.27 -8.43 15.08
N PHE A 115 0.99 -7.66 14.27
CA PHE A 115 1.25 -6.23 14.52
C PHE A 115 0.26 -5.30 13.82
N GLU A 116 -0.69 -5.83 13.07
CA GLU A 116 -1.68 -5.05 12.34
C GLU A 116 -3.09 -5.27 12.89
N TYR A 117 -3.96 -4.30 12.62
CA TYR A 117 -5.37 -4.43 12.93
C TYR A 117 -6.02 -5.53 12.08
N VAL A 118 -6.95 -6.27 12.68
CA VAL A 118 -7.64 -7.37 12.02
C VAL A 118 -8.46 -6.84 10.84
N ARG A 119 -8.10 -7.26 9.64
CA ARG A 119 -8.84 -6.99 8.39
C ARG A 119 -8.57 -8.08 7.36
N PRO A 120 -9.51 -8.33 6.43
CA PRO A 120 -9.29 -9.29 5.35
C PRO A 120 -8.16 -8.83 4.43
N VAL A 121 -7.38 -9.80 3.93
CA VAL A 121 -6.31 -9.56 2.95
C VAL A 121 -6.48 -10.47 1.74
N MET A 122 -5.97 -10.03 0.59
CA MET A 122 -6.02 -10.83 -0.61
C MET A 122 -5.01 -11.98 -0.57
N PRO A 123 -5.27 -13.13 -1.24
CA PRO A 123 -4.37 -14.28 -1.25
C PRO A 123 -2.97 -14.03 -1.81
N ASN A 124 -2.80 -12.97 -2.61
CA ASN A 124 -1.50 -12.57 -3.15
C ASN A 124 -0.68 -11.71 -2.18
N MET A 125 -1.17 -11.43 -0.98
CA MET A 125 -0.45 -10.74 0.08
C MET A 125 0.16 -11.74 1.05
N VAL A 126 1.49 -11.75 1.15
CA VAL A 126 2.26 -12.70 1.94
C VAL A 126 3.04 -11.94 3.00
N PHE A 127 2.73 -12.24 4.27
CA PHE A 127 3.45 -11.70 5.42
C PHE A 127 4.76 -12.45 5.60
N ILE A 128 5.86 -11.72 5.51
CA ILE A 128 7.23 -12.20 5.71
C ILE A 128 7.86 -11.48 6.91
N GLY A 129 7.11 -11.44 8.01
CA GLY A 129 7.63 -11.01 9.31
C GLY A 129 8.81 -11.88 9.77
N GLY A 130 9.72 -11.32 10.57
CA GLY A 130 10.82 -12.09 11.17
C GLY A 130 11.98 -12.45 10.23
N ILE A 131 11.98 -12.00 8.97
CA ILE A 131 13.10 -12.25 8.01
C ILE A 131 14.47 -11.73 8.48
N ASN A 132 14.48 -10.78 9.41
CA ASN A 132 15.71 -10.20 9.97
C ASN A 132 16.28 -11.02 11.13
N CYS A 133 15.58 -12.06 11.60
CA CYS A 133 16.08 -12.91 12.69
C CYS A 133 17.22 -13.79 12.16
N ALA A 134 18.41 -13.65 12.74
CA ALA A 134 19.48 -14.63 12.51
C ALA A 134 19.04 -15.98 13.08
N GLN A 135 19.11 -17.05 12.29
CA GLN A 135 19.09 -18.39 12.87
C GLN A 135 20.26 -18.48 13.84
N ARG A 136 19.99 -18.80 15.11
CA ARG A 136 21.05 -19.30 16.00
C ARG A 136 21.63 -20.53 15.31
N LYS A 137 22.90 -20.43 14.87
CA LYS A 137 23.69 -21.58 14.45
C LYS A 137 23.90 -22.53 15.62
#